data_AF-A0A356BYU3-F1
#
_entry.id   AF-A0A356BYU3-F1
#
_cell.length_a   1.000
_cell.length_b   1.000
_cell.length_c   1.000
_cell.angle_alpha   90.00
_cell.angle_beta   90.00
_cell.angle_gamma   90.00
#
_symmetry.space_group_name_H-M   'P 1'
#
loop_
_entity.id
_entity.type
_entity.pdbx_description
1 polymer ?
#
loop_
_entity_poly.entity_id
_entity_poly.type
_entity_poly.pdbx_seq_one_letter_code
_entity_poly.pdbx_strand_id
1 'polypeptide(L)'
;YDVKEDEWELLYPHYQSIIPVRLRWKNWAKDNKDGKALTGQALLDFVNNELFPRLKTLPVSVHTEQKQNIVRDVFTDSNNYMKDGILLRQVINEIDALEIAEYKDRHAFNEIYESILKSLQSAGNAGEFYTPRAVTDFMVQMVDPKLGETIGDLACGTGGFLTSSLNQLWDQVNTVPDRDQYVRSVYGMELKPLPYLLCITNLLLHNIDSPLIFHGDSLDRDIRSFSEDEKFDIILMNPPYGGAVTPGAKTNFPVEYQSSETVDLFMALAIYRLKRNGRAAIITPDGFLFGTDGAKTAIKKRLLEEFNLHTIIR
;
A
#
# COMPACT_ATOMS: atom_id res chain seq x y z
N TYR A 1 4.13 -12.19 -7.85
CA TYR A 1 3.74 -13.16 -6.81
C TYR A 1 4.28 -14.56 -7.13
N ASP A 2 4.00 -15.14 -8.30
CA ASP A 2 4.49 -16.50 -8.68
C ASP A 2 6.00 -16.69 -8.46
N VAL A 3 6.84 -15.74 -8.92
CA VAL A 3 8.29 -15.72 -8.67
C VAL A 3 8.64 -15.74 -7.18
N LYS A 4 7.87 -15.03 -6.35
CA LYS A 4 8.06 -15.01 -4.89
C LYS A 4 7.64 -16.32 -4.24
N GLU A 5 6.59 -16.97 -4.75
CA GLU A 5 6.20 -18.30 -4.29
C GLU A 5 7.27 -19.33 -4.60
N ASP A 6 7.91 -19.27 -5.77
CA ASP A 6 9.03 -20.15 -6.10
C ASP A 6 10.23 -19.91 -5.16
N GLU A 7 10.55 -18.65 -4.82
CA GLU A 7 11.55 -18.32 -3.78
C GLU A 7 11.17 -18.92 -2.41
N TRP A 8 9.90 -18.79 -2.01
CA TRP A 8 9.43 -19.28 -0.71
C TRP A 8 9.33 -20.80 -0.64
N GLU A 9 8.92 -21.49 -1.71
CA GLU A 9 8.92 -22.95 -1.82
C GLU A 9 10.34 -23.52 -1.63
N LEU A 10 11.38 -22.79 -2.09
CA LEU A 10 12.78 -23.17 -1.91
C LEU A 10 13.32 -22.88 -0.50
N LEU A 11 12.98 -21.71 0.07
CA LEU A 11 13.52 -21.25 1.35
C LEU A 11 12.82 -21.88 2.56
N TYR A 12 11.54 -22.23 2.42
CA TYR A 12 10.69 -22.69 3.51
C TYR A 12 10.14 -24.09 3.19
N PRO A 13 10.72 -25.17 3.77
CA PRO A 13 10.36 -26.57 3.45
C PRO A 13 8.88 -26.96 3.65
N HIS A 14 8.13 -26.15 4.40
CA HIS A 14 6.71 -26.37 4.70
C HIS A 14 5.80 -25.32 4.07
N TYR A 15 6.33 -24.45 3.21
CA TYR A 15 5.50 -23.48 2.51
C TYR A 15 4.50 -24.18 1.59
N GLN A 16 3.26 -23.74 1.66
CA GLN A 16 2.20 -24.15 0.75
C GLN A 16 1.57 -22.91 0.15
N SER A 17 1.51 -22.87 -1.18
CA SER A 17 0.80 -21.82 -1.90
C SER A 17 -0.67 -21.80 -1.50
N ILE A 18 -1.21 -20.61 -1.22
CA ILE A 18 -2.65 -20.42 -1.06
C ILE A 18 -3.37 -20.49 -2.41
N ILE A 19 -2.65 -20.30 -3.51
CA ILE A 19 -3.19 -20.32 -4.87
C ILE A 19 -3.33 -21.78 -5.33
N PRO A 20 -4.53 -22.23 -5.71
CA PRO A 20 -4.72 -23.57 -6.26
C PRO A 20 -3.79 -23.81 -7.45
N VAL A 21 -3.21 -25.00 -7.54
CA VAL A 21 -2.18 -25.33 -8.55
C VAL A 21 -2.58 -24.86 -9.95
N ARG A 22 -3.80 -25.19 -10.42
CA ARG A 22 -4.31 -24.80 -11.75
C ARG A 22 -4.32 -23.28 -12.01
N LEU A 23 -4.42 -22.47 -10.96
CA LEU A 23 -4.55 -21.01 -11.03
C LEU A 23 -3.21 -20.27 -10.89
N ARG A 24 -2.12 -20.98 -10.57
CA ARG A 24 -0.77 -20.40 -10.53
C ARG A 24 -0.32 -19.99 -11.94
N TRP A 25 0.40 -18.87 -12.04
CA TRP A 25 0.77 -18.25 -13.31
C TRP A 25 1.44 -19.26 -14.26
N LYS A 26 2.44 -19.99 -13.76
CA LYS A 26 3.15 -21.05 -14.49
C LYS A 26 2.29 -22.14 -15.16
N ASN A 27 1.03 -22.31 -14.73
CA ASN A 27 0.16 -23.38 -15.22
C ASN A 27 -0.87 -22.95 -16.27
N TRP A 28 -1.11 -21.65 -16.47
CA TRP A 28 -2.11 -21.16 -17.45
C TRP A 28 -1.61 -20.00 -18.31
N ALA A 29 -0.66 -19.21 -17.81
CA ALA A 29 -0.16 -18.03 -18.48
C ALA A 29 0.97 -18.35 -19.46
N LYS A 30 1.81 -19.35 -19.17
CA LYS A 30 2.95 -19.71 -20.01
C LYS A 30 2.54 -20.22 -21.39
N ASP A 31 3.15 -19.68 -22.44
CA ASP A 31 2.97 -20.13 -23.81
C ASP A 31 4.12 -21.06 -24.24
N ASN A 32 3.86 -22.37 -24.24
CA ASN A 32 4.83 -23.38 -24.67
C ASN A 32 4.97 -23.49 -26.19
N LYS A 33 4.30 -22.61 -26.96
CA LYS A 33 4.29 -22.59 -28.43
C LYS A 33 3.79 -23.89 -29.06
N ASP A 34 2.97 -24.65 -28.32
CA ASP A 34 2.35 -25.91 -28.75
C ASP A 34 0.90 -25.72 -29.24
N GLY A 35 0.44 -24.48 -29.33
CA GLY A 35 -0.91 -24.12 -29.75
C GLY A 35 -1.99 -24.33 -28.69
N LYS A 36 -1.63 -24.66 -27.45
CA LYS A 36 -2.60 -24.93 -26.36
C LYS A 36 -2.79 -23.78 -25.38
N ALA A 37 -2.01 -22.71 -25.50
CA ALA A 37 -2.14 -21.54 -24.65
C ALA A 37 -3.55 -20.94 -24.76
N LEU A 38 -4.20 -20.67 -23.61
CA LEU A 38 -5.54 -20.09 -23.57
C LEU A 38 -5.55 -18.72 -24.26
N THR A 39 -6.42 -18.51 -25.24
CA THR A 39 -6.56 -17.21 -25.92
C THR A 39 -8.03 -16.97 -26.30
N GLY A 40 -8.33 -15.77 -26.79
CA GLY A 40 -9.69 -15.40 -27.22
C GLY A 40 -10.72 -15.60 -26.11
N GLN A 41 -11.91 -16.07 -26.48
CA GLN A 41 -13.02 -16.23 -25.52
C GLN A 41 -12.69 -17.22 -24.38
N ALA A 42 -11.97 -18.30 -24.67
CA ALA A 42 -11.61 -19.29 -23.65
C ALA A 42 -10.74 -18.69 -22.53
N LEU A 43 -9.84 -17.77 -22.89
CA LEU A 43 -9.04 -17.03 -21.90
C LEU A 43 -9.90 -16.08 -21.07
N LEU A 44 -10.80 -15.34 -21.71
CA LEU A 44 -11.71 -14.43 -20.99
C LEU A 44 -12.61 -15.20 -20.03
N ASP A 45 -13.17 -16.33 -20.47
CA ASP A 45 -14.03 -17.18 -19.64
C ASP A 45 -13.25 -17.74 -18.45
N PHE A 46 -12.03 -18.22 -18.67
CA PHE A 46 -11.15 -18.67 -17.59
C PHE A 46 -10.87 -17.54 -16.58
N VAL A 47 -10.46 -16.37 -17.05
CA VAL A 47 -10.10 -15.24 -16.18
C VAL A 47 -11.31 -14.75 -15.38
N ASN A 48 -12.44 -14.54 -16.06
CA ASN A 48 -13.62 -13.90 -15.49
C ASN A 48 -14.48 -14.84 -14.63
N ASN A 49 -14.57 -16.12 -15.02
CA ASN A 49 -15.50 -17.06 -14.39
C ASN A 49 -14.80 -18.08 -13.48
N GLU A 50 -13.49 -18.24 -13.58
CA GLU A 50 -12.74 -19.19 -12.76
C GLU A 50 -11.65 -18.52 -11.92
N LEU A 51 -10.65 -17.87 -12.56
CA LEU A 51 -9.48 -17.32 -11.89
C LEU A 51 -9.86 -16.27 -10.85
N PHE A 52 -10.47 -15.15 -11.29
CA PHE A 52 -10.81 -14.05 -10.38
C PHE A 52 -11.81 -14.48 -9.29
N PRO A 53 -12.94 -15.14 -9.61
CA PRO A 53 -13.88 -15.60 -8.58
C PRO A 53 -13.25 -16.54 -7.55
N ARG A 54 -12.33 -17.41 -7.97
CA ARG A 54 -11.67 -18.34 -7.04
C ARG A 54 -10.65 -17.65 -6.16
N LEU A 55 -9.86 -16.71 -6.69
CA LEU A 55 -8.89 -15.94 -5.91
C LEU A 55 -9.57 -14.99 -4.91
N LYS A 56 -10.75 -14.45 -5.25
CA LYS A 56 -11.61 -13.66 -4.35
C LYS A 56 -12.12 -14.46 -3.14
N THR A 57 -12.26 -15.77 -3.28
CA THR A 57 -12.88 -16.66 -2.27
C THR A 57 -11.89 -17.61 -1.62
N LEU A 58 -10.59 -17.30 -1.67
CA LEU A 58 -9.57 -18.10 -1.01
C LEU A 58 -9.85 -18.17 0.51
N PRO A 59 -9.77 -19.37 1.11
CA PRO A 59 -9.99 -19.52 2.54
C PRO A 59 -8.83 -18.88 3.29
N VAL A 60 -9.14 -17.85 4.06
CA VAL A 60 -8.21 -17.13 4.92
C VAL A 60 -8.73 -17.25 6.35
N SER A 61 -7.83 -17.55 7.28
CA SER A 61 -8.11 -17.65 8.72
C SER A 61 -7.13 -16.78 9.50
N VAL A 62 -7.35 -16.67 10.81
CA VAL A 62 -6.44 -15.98 11.74
C VAL A 62 -5.03 -16.57 11.77
N HIS A 63 -4.83 -17.78 11.25
CA HIS A 63 -3.53 -18.45 11.15
C HIS A 63 -2.87 -18.30 9.77
N THR A 64 -3.55 -17.65 8.81
CA THR A 64 -3.01 -17.47 7.46
C THR A 64 -1.98 -16.36 7.47
N GLU A 65 -0.81 -16.64 6.91
CA GLU A 65 0.29 -15.67 6.88
C GLU A 65 -0.11 -14.43 6.08
N GLN A 66 0.37 -13.25 6.50
CA GLN A 66 0.06 -11.98 5.83
C GLN A 66 0.36 -12.04 4.33
N LYS A 67 1.48 -12.65 3.93
CA LYS A 67 1.88 -12.80 2.52
C LYS A 67 0.89 -13.60 1.66
N GLN A 68 0.08 -14.47 2.28
CA GLN A 68 -0.97 -15.24 1.60
C GLN A 68 -2.29 -14.47 1.56
N ASN A 69 -2.63 -13.74 2.63
CA ASN A 69 -3.84 -12.91 2.71
C ASN A 69 -3.90 -11.86 1.59
N ILE A 70 -2.73 -11.29 1.25
CA ILE A 70 -2.56 -10.32 0.17
C ILE A 70 -3.21 -10.78 -1.15
N VAL A 71 -3.14 -12.07 -1.49
CA VAL A 71 -3.73 -12.58 -2.74
C VAL A 71 -5.24 -12.37 -2.72
N ARG A 72 -5.92 -12.79 -1.65
CA ARG A 72 -7.37 -12.60 -1.54
C ARG A 72 -7.73 -11.12 -1.51
N ASP A 73 -7.01 -10.33 -0.72
CA ASP A 73 -7.33 -8.91 -0.51
C ASP A 73 -7.18 -8.10 -1.81
N VAL A 74 -6.12 -8.35 -2.58
CA VAL A 74 -5.94 -7.77 -3.93
C VAL A 74 -7.09 -8.18 -4.86
N PHE A 75 -7.45 -9.47 -4.87
CA PHE A 75 -8.43 -9.96 -5.82
C PHE A 75 -9.87 -9.60 -5.46
N THR A 76 -10.20 -9.37 -4.18
CA THR A 76 -11.56 -9.09 -3.67
C THR A 76 -12.29 -8.05 -4.52
N ASP A 77 -11.64 -6.93 -4.79
CA ASP A 77 -12.20 -5.81 -5.56
C ASP A 77 -11.63 -5.67 -6.97
N SER A 78 -10.77 -6.61 -7.39
CA SER A 78 -10.21 -6.62 -8.74
C SER A 78 -11.19 -7.19 -9.76
N ASN A 79 -11.21 -6.62 -10.96
CA ASN A 79 -11.96 -7.12 -12.10
C ASN A 79 -11.11 -7.03 -13.37
N ASN A 80 -11.30 -7.98 -14.29
CA ASN A 80 -10.71 -7.88 -15.61
C ASN A 80 -11.56 -6.95 -16.49
N TYR A 81 -10.91 -5.92 -17.04
CA TYR A 81 -11.55 -4.95 -17.94
C TYR A 81 -11.23 -5.20 -19.42
N MET A 82 -10.32 -6.11 -19.74
CA MET A 82 -10.01 -6.45 -21.13
C MET A 82 -11.17 -7.24 -21.76
N LYS A 83 -11.62 -6.74 -22.91
CA LYS A 83 -12.74 -7.34 -23.67
C LYS A 83 -12.30 -8.26 -24.80
N ASP A 84 -11.04 -8.17 -25.20
CA ASP A 84 -10.45 -8.98 -26.26
C ASP A 84 -9.43 -9.95 -25.66
N GLY A 85 -9.74 -11.24 -25.72
CA GLY A 85 -8.88 -12.29 -25.18
C GLY A 85 -7.61 -12.53 -25.99
N ILE A 86 -7.56 -12.11 -27.26
CA ILE A 86 -6.34 -12.17 -28.06
C ILE A 86 -5.38 -11.08 -27.60
N LEU A 87 -5.88 -9.85 -27.40
CA LEU A 87 -5.07 -8.76 -26.85
C LEU A 87 -4.62 -9.06 -25.41
N LEU A 88 -5.50 -9.64 -24.59
CA LEU A 88 -5.14 -10.06 -23.24
C LEU A 88 -4.01 -11.11 -23.26
N ARG A 89 -4.07 -12.08 -24.18
CA ARG A 89 -2.99 -13.05 -24.40
C ARG A 89 -1.68 -12.36 -24.79
N GLN A 90 -1.72 -11.38 -25.69
CA GLN A 90 -0.50 -10.63 -26.07
C GLN A 90 0.13 -9.96 -24.84
N VAL A 91 -0.66 -9.28 -24.01
CA VAL A 91 -0.16 -8.66 -22.77
C VAL A 91 0.43 -9.71 -21.82
N ILE A 92 -0.23 -10.85 -21.64
CA ILE A 92 0.29 -11.94 -20.79
C ILE A 92 1.63 -12.45 -21.33
N ASN A 93 1.78 -12.62 -22.64
CA ASN A 93 3.02 -13.11 -23.23
C ASN A 93 4.17 -12.12 -23.06
N GLU A 94 3.92 -10.81 -23.16
CA GLU A 94 4.93 -9.79 -22.87
C GLU A 94 5.35 -9.82 -21.39
N ILE A 95 4.41 -10.04 -20.46
CA ILE A 95 4.73 -10.17 -19.03
C ILE A 95 5.50 -11.47 -18.74
N ASP A 96 5.11 -12.59 -19.37
CA ASP A 96 5.75 -13.90 -19.19
C ASP A 96 7.18 -13.94 -19.75
N ALA A 97 7.48 -13.09 -20.73
CA ALA A 97 8.83 -12.92 -21.27
C ALA A 97 9.78 -12.18 -20.32
N LEU A 98 9.27 -11.53 -19.26
CA LEU A 98 10.08 -10.85 -18.26
C LEU A 98 10.63 -11.86 -17.25
N GLU A 99 11.95 -12.04 -17.22
CA GLU A 99 12.62 -12.93 -16.25
C GLU A 99 12.83 -12.22 -14.89
N ILE A 100 11.74 -11.87 -14.20
CA ILE A 100 11.72 -11.09 -12.94
C ILE A 100 12.51 -11.74 -11.78
N ALA A 101 12.92 -13.00 -11.94
CA ALA A 101 13.78 -13.71 -10.98
C ALA A 101 15.24 -13.23 -11.02
N GLU A 102 15.74 -12.70 -12.15
CA GLU A 102 17.11 -12.20 -12.23
C GLU A 102 17.25 -10.84 -11.54
N TYR A 103 18.33 -10.65 -10.76
CA TYR A 103 18.55 -9.42 -10.00
C TYR A 103 18.61 -8.17 -10.88
N LYS A 104 19.21 -8.27 -12.07
CA LYS A 104 19.28 -7.16 -13.03
C LYS A 104 17.91 -6.81 -13.59
N ASP A 105 17.10 -7.82 -13.89
CA ASP A 105 15.76 -7.64 -14.46
C ASP A 105 14.76 -7.15 -13.41
N ARG A 106 14.93 -7.51 -12.12
CA ARG A 106 14.16 -6.94 -11.02
C ARG A 106 14.37 -5.42 -10.89
N HIS A 107 15.61 -4.94 -11.01
CA HIS A 107 15.88 -3.50 -11.00
C HIS A 107 15.26 -2.78 -12.20
N ALA A 108 15.43 -3.33 -13.40
CA ALA A 108 14.80 -2.78 -14.60
C ALA A 108 13.26 -2.76 -14.48
N PHE A 109 12.67 -3.81 -13.93
CA PHE A 109 11.24 -3.90 -13.67
C PHE A 109 10.79 -2.86 -12.63
N ASN A 110 11.56 -2.63 -11.58
CA ASN A 110 11.27 -1.59 -10.59
C ASN A 110 11.26 -0.19 -11.24
N GLU A 111 12.21 0.11 -12.12
CA GLU A 111 12.24 1.38 -12.86
C GLU A 111 11.03 1.53 -13.78
N ILE A 112 10.66 0.47 -14.52
CA ILE A 112 9.45 0.46 -15.37
C ILE A 112 8.20 0.67 -14.53
N TYR A 113 8.11 -0.03 -13.40
CA TYR A 113 6.99 0.05 -12.48
C TYR A 113 6.84 1.47 -11.90
N GLU A 114 7.93 2.08 -11.44
CA GLU A 114 7.94 3.47 -10.98
C GLU A 114 7.59 4.46 -12.09
N SER A 115 7.99 4.19 -13.34
CA SER A 115 7.56 4.98 -14.50
C SER A 115 6.05 4.87 -14.73
N ILE A 116 5.47 3.67 -14.56
CA ILE A 116 4.01 3.47 -14.62
C ILE A 116 3.33 4.26 -13.49
N LEU A 117 3.81 4.15 -12.25
CA LEU A 117 3.26 4.91 -11.12
C LEU A 117 3.32 6.42 -11.36
N LYS A 118 4.45 6.92 -11.86
CA LYS A 118 4.61 8.34 -12.21
C LYS A 118 3.66 8.76 -13.34
N SER A 119 3.39 7.88 -14.31
CA SER A 119 2.43 8.18 -15.37
C SER A 119 0.99 8.32 -14.85
N LEU A 120 0.64 7.62 -13.75
CA LEU A 120 -0.67 7.76 -13.10
C LEU A 120 -0.88 9.17 -12.53
N GLN A 121 0.20 9.85 -12.13
CA GLN A 121 0.13 11.27 -11.72
C GLN A 121 -0.47 12.16 -12.81
N SER A 122 -0.18 11.86 -14.08
CA SER A 122 -0.63 12.66 -15.23
C SER A 122 -1.97 12.15 -15.80
N ALA A 123 -2.46 11.00 -15.33
CA ALA A 123 -3.66 10.34 -15.83
C ALA A 123 -4.93 10.84 -15.11
N GLY A 124 -5.26 12.12 -15.25
CA GLY A 124 -6.52 12.71 -14.78
C GLY A 124 -6.84 12.41 -13.31
N ASN A 125 -7.99 11.78 -13.03
CA ASN A 125 -8.46 11.43 -11.68
C ASN A 125 -7.52 10.49 -10.89
N ALA A 126 -6.52 9.87 -11.52
CA ALA A 126 -5.53 9.04 -10.83
C ALA A 126 -4.40 9.84 -10.16
N GLY A 127 -4.27 11.14 -10.47
CA GLY A 127 -3.29 12.03 -9.84
C GLY A 127 -3.49 12.22 -8.33
N GLU A 128 -4.67 11.88 -7.80
CA GLU A 128 -4.98 11.90 -6.37
C GLU A 128 -4.17 10.89 -5.55
N PHE A 129 -3.55 9.87 -6.18
CA PHE A 129 -2.95 8.71 -5.48
C PHE A 129 -1.42 8.68 -5.47
N TYR A 130 -0.78 9.70 -6.05
CA TYR A 130 0.66 9.75 -6.22
C TYR A 130 1.25 11.04 -5.65
N THR A 131 2.15 10.88 -4.69
CA THR A 131 3.02 11.96 -4.21
C THR A 131 4.36 11.87 -4.95
N PRO A 132 4.85 12.97 -5.57
CA PRO A 132 6.14 12.97 -6.26
C PRO A 132 7.29 12.47 -5.39
N ARG A 133 8.19 11.66 -5.96
CA ARG A 133 9.35 11.09 -5.23
C ARG A 133 10.22 12.14 -4.56
N ALA A 134 10.46 13.27 -5.22
CA ALA A 134 11.20 14.38 -4.63
C ALA A 134 10.56 14.90 -3.32
N VAL A 135 9.24 14.83 -3.18
CA VAL A 135 8.52 15.21 -1.96
C VAL A 135 8.59 14.10 -0.92
N THR A 136 8.35 12.84 -1.31
CA THR A 136 8.41 11.71 -0.37
C THR A 136 9.82 11.56 0.19
N ASP A 137 10.84 11.57 -0.65
CA ASP A 137 12.24 11.45 -0.26
C ASP A 137 12.67 12.62 0.64
N PHE A 138 12.28 13.85 0.30
CA PHE A 138 12.56 15.01 1.12
C PHE A 138 11.94 14.89 2.53
N MET A 139 10.65 14.55 2.63
CA MET A 139 9.98 14.42 3.91
C MET A 139 10.57 13.27 4.75
N VAL A 140 10.88 12.13 4.14
CA VAL A 140 11.56 11.01 4.81
C VAL A 140 12.94 11.44 5.30
N GLN A 141 13.71 12.16 4.49
CA GLN A 141 15.01 12.67 4.89
C GLN A 141 14.92 13.61 6.10
N MET A 142 13.90 14.47 6.15
CA MET A 142 13.70 15.42 7.25
C MET A 142 13.24 14.74 8.54
N VAL A 143 12.44 13.68 8.45
CA VAL A 143 12.08 12.89 9.65
C VAL A 143 13.18 11.90 10.03
N ASP A 144 14.13 11.58 9.17
CA ASP A 144 15.33 10.78 9.48
C ASP A 144 15.00 9.46 10.23
N PRO A 145 14.30 8.51 9.60
CA PRO A 145 13.89 7.27 10.24
C PRO A 145 15.09 6.42 10.67
N LYS A 146 14.96 5.77 11.84
CA LYS A 146 15.96 4.85 12.40
C LYS A 146 15.43 3.43 12.42
N LEU A 147 16.32 2.48 12.16
CA LEU A 147 15.99 1.07 12.25
C LEU A 147 15.49 0.74 13.67
N GLY A 148 14.37 0.01 13.74
CA GLY A 148 13.67 -0.29 14.99
C GLY A 148 12.48 0.64 15.29
N GLU A 149 12.36 1.78 14.59
CA GLU A 149 11.17 2.63 14.63
C GLU A 149 10.05 2.07 13.73
N THR A 150 8.79 2.31 14.12
CA THR A 150 7.62 2.00 13.29
C THR A 150 7.11 3.23 12.55
N ILE A 151 6.88 3.07 11.25
CA ILE A 151 6.49 4.11 10.29
C ILE A 151 5.10 3.78 9.75
N GLY A 152 4.15 4.69 9.96
CA GLY A 152 2.78 4.55 9.48
C GLY A 152 2.43 5.54 8.37
N ASP A 153 1.85 5.05 7.29
CA ASP A 153 1.13 5.86 6.30
C ASP A 153 -0.35 5.41 6.24
N LEU A 154 -1.23 6.25 6.78
CA LEU A 154 -2.66 5.91 6.95
C LEU A 154 -3.50 6.20 5.70
N ALA A 155 -2.89 6.69 4.62
CA ALA A 155 -3.51 6.91 3.31
C ALA A 155 -2.45 6.65 2.23
N CYS A 156 -1.92 5.42 2.20
CA CYS A 156 -0.62 5.15 1.61
C CYS A 156 -0.57 5.19 0.08
N GLY A 157 -1.72 5.22 -0.59
CA GLY A 157 -1.80 5.30 -2.04
C GLY A 157 -0.98 4.20 -2.70
N THR A 158 -0.01 4.58 -3.52
CA THR A 158 0.90 3.66 -4.23
C THR A 158 2.14 3.24 -3.41
N GLY A 159 2.18 3.54 -2.10
CA GLY A 159 3.27 3.19 -1.19
C GLY A 159 4.43 4.19 -1.21
N GLY A 160 4.16 5.44 -1.60
CA GLY A 160 5.16 6.46 -1.88
C GLY A 160 6.15 6.69 -0.73
N PHE A 161 5.62 7.09 0.44
CA PHE A 161 6.40 7.32 1.64
C PHE A 161 7.02 6.04 2.20
N LEU A 162 6.34 4.90 2.04
CA LEU A 162 6.80 3.62 2.57
C LEU A 162 8.07 3.16 1.85
N THR A 163 8.10 3.21 0.50
CA THR A 163 9.30 2.83 -0.26
C THR A 163 10.45 3.82 -0.05
N SER A 164 10.17 5.12 -0.01
CA SER A 164 11.19 6.14 0.34
C SER A 164 11.79 5.90 1.73
N SER A 165 10.95 5.53 2.71
CA SER A 165 11.41 5.20 4.07
C SER A 165 12.30 3.96 4.11
N LEU A 166 11.89 2.89 3.41
CA LEU A 166 12.68 1.68 3.29
C LEU A 166 14.04 1.96 2.64
N ASN A 167 14.08 2.76 1.57
CA ASN A 167 15.34 3.12 0.92
C ASN A 167 16.30 3.82 1.88
N GLN A 168 15.82 4.72 2.75
CA GLN A 168 16.67 5.38 3.75
C GLN A 168 17.08 4.47 4.91
N LEU A 169 16.25 3.49 5.28
CA LEU A 169 16.58 2.50 6.30
C LEU A 169 17.56 1.44 5.81
N TRP A 170 17.64 1.20 4.50
CA TRP A 170 18.47 0.13 3.92
C TRP A 170 19.94 0.23 4.31
N ASP A 171 20.51 1.43 4.31
CA ASP A 171 21.91 1.66 4.69
C ASP A 171 22.21 1.37 6.17
N GLN A 172 21.17 1.20 7.00
CA GLN A 172 21.29 0.86 8.42
C GLN A 172 21.26 -0.66 8.66
N VAL A 173 20.93 -1.46 7.64
CA VAL A 173 20.80 -2.92 7.75
C VAL A 173 22.15 -3.62 7.59
N ASN A 174 22.73 -4.10 8.69
CA ASN A 174 24.06 -4.73 8.68
C ASN A 174 24.04 -6.20 9.10
N THR A 175 22.97 -6.64 9.77
CA THR A 175 22.85 -7.98 10.37
C THR A 175 21.51 -8.64 10.03
N VAL A 176 21.38 -9.94 10.35
CA VAL A 176 20.11 -10.66 10.18
C VAL A 176 18.99 -10.07 11.06
N PRO A 177 19.21 -9.77 12.37
CA PRO A 177 18.22 -9.07 13.19
C PRO A 177 17.80 -7.70 12.64
N ASP A 178 18.72 -6.97 12.01
CA ASP A 178 18.41 -5.69 11.39
C ASP A 178 17.42 -5.86 10.24
N ARG A 179 17.56 -6.94 9.47
CA ARG A 179 16.67 -7.27 8.37
C ARG A 179 15.23 -7.54 8.85
N ASP A 180 15.07 -8.20 10.00
CA ASP A 180 13.75 -8.44 10.58
C ASP A 180 13.08 -7.14 11.02
N GLN A 181 13.84 -6.20 11.59
CA GLN A 181 13.35 -4.86 11.93
C GLN A 181 12.98 -4.06 10.69
N TYR A 182 13.82 -4.13 9.64
CA TYR A 182 13.60 -3.45 8.37
C TYR A 182 12.29 -3.88 7.72
N VAL A 183 12.04 -5.19 7.61
CA VAL A 183 10.83 -5.75 6.97
C VAL A 183 9.55 -5.36 7.72
N ARG A 184 9.64 -5.14 9.04
CA ARG A 184 8.51 -4.78 9.91
C ARG A 184 8.40 -3.28 10.20
N SER A 185 9.26 -2.45 9.61
CA SER A 185 9.33 -1.02 9.92
C SER A 185 8.15 -0.22 9.36
N VAL A 186 7.52 -0.69 8.29
CA VAL A 186 6.45 0.03 7.58
C VAL A 186 5.07 -0.57 7.78
N TYR A 187 4.08 0.31 7.91
CA TYR A 187 2.65 0.01 7.99
C TYR A 187 1.87 0.94 7.06
N GLY A 188 0.85 0.39 6.40
CA GLY A 188 0.01 1.16 5.48
C GLY A 188 -1.46 0.80 5.54
N MET A 189 -2.31 1.80 5.33
CA MET A 189 -3.74 1.63 5.09
C MET A 189 -4.11 2.35 3.80
N GLU A 190 -4.88 1.69 2.94
CA GLU A 190 -5.40 2.29 1.70
C GLU A 190 -6.83 1.82 1.45
N LEU A 191 -7.71 2.77 1.11
CA LEU A 191 -9.14 2.53 0.92
C LEU A 191 -9.46 2.06 -0.49
N LYS A 192 -8.74 2.54 -1.50
CA LYS A 192 -9.05 2.27 -2.90
C LYS A 192 -8.32 0.99 -3.37
N PRO A 193 -9.01 0.05 -4.03
CA PRO A 193 -8.43 -1.23 -4.44
C PRO A 193 -7.19 -1.11 -5.34
N LEU A 194 -7.23 -0.20 -6.32
CA LEU A 194 -6.15 -0.06 -7.29
C LEU A 194 -4.86 0.51 -6.64
N PRO A 195 -4.88 1.65 -5.92
CA PRO A 195 -3.71 2.10 -5.16
C PRO A 195 -3.18 1.05 -4.18
N TYR A 196 -4.06 0.34 -3.46
CA TYR A 196 -3.67 -0.75 -2.57
C TYR A 196 -2.86 -1.84 -3.29
N LEU A 197 -3.37 -2.35 -4.42
CA LEU A 197 -2.65 -3.32 -5.27
C LEU A 197 -1.30 -2.77 -5.73
N LEU A 198 -1.27 -1.49 -6.11
CA LEU A 198 -0.04 -0.86 -6.57
C LEU A 198 1.00 -0.73 -5.44
N CYS A 199 0.58 -0.41 -4.23
CA CYS A 199 1.43 -0.36 -3.03
C CYS A 199 2.00 -1.73 -2.68
N ILE A 200 1.14 -2.76 -2.61
CA ILE A 200 1.56 -4.14 -2.36
C ILE A 200 2.61 -4.59 -3.37
N THR A 201 2.35 -4.36 -4.65
CA THR A 201 3.29 -4.74 -5.73
C THR A 201 4.61 -3.98 -5.57
N ASN A 202 4.54 -2.68 -5.24
CA ASN A 202 5.74 -1.87 -5.03
C ASN A 202 6.60 -2.41 -3.88
N LEU A 203 5.99 -2.79 -2.76
CA LEU A 203 6.72 -3.32 -1.61
C LEU A 203 7.30 -4.72 -1.87
N LEU A 204 6.58 -5.59 -2.58
CA LEU A 204 7.10 -6.90 -2.99
C LEU A 204 8.34 -6.76 -3.90
N LEU A 205 8.31 -5.76 -4.79
CA LEU A 205 9.43 -5.40 -5.66
C LEU A 205 10.64 -4.83 -4.90
N HIS A 206 10.39 -4.19 -3.75
CA HIS A 206 11.42 -3.74 -2.80
C HIS A 206 11.81 -4.84 -1.77
N ASN A 207 11.49 -6.12 -2.05
CA ASN A 207 11.82 -7.29 -1.23
C ASN A 207 11.18 -7.30 0.16
N ILE A 208 10.03 -6.65 0.31
CA ILE A 208 9.18 -6.79 1.50
C ILE A 208 8.17 -7.88 1.21
N ASP A 209 8.48 -9.10 1.67
CA ASP A 209 7.69 -10.30 1.36
C ASP A 209 6.36 -10.38 2.10
N SER A 210 6.29 -9.78 3.30
CA SER A 210 5.09 -9.74 4.15
C SER A 210 4.75 -8.31 4.56
N PRO A 211 4.37 -7.44 3.61
CA PRO A 211 4.14 -6.02 3.89
C PRO A 211 2.88 -5.85 4.76
N LEU A 212 2.97 -5.03 5.80
CA LEU A 212 1.86 -4.70 6.71
C LEU A 212 0.96 -3.62 6.10
N ILE A 213 0.43 -3.89 4.91
CA ILE A 213 -0.50 -3.01 4.20
C ILE A 213 -1.88 -3.64 4.19
N PHE A 214 -2.88 -2.86 4.56
CA PHE A 214 -4.25 -3.30 4.71
C PHE A 214 -5.16 -2.51 3.77
N HIS A 215 -6.10 -3.22 3.14
CA HIS A 215 -7.15 -2.62 2.33
C HIS A 215 -8.33 -2.28 3.23
N GLY A 216 -8.60 -1.00 3.45
CA GLY A 216 -9.64 -0.55 4.37
C GLY A 216 -9.68 0.96 4.62
N ASP A 217 -10.74 1.40 5.29
CA ASP A 217 -10.92 2.80 5.66
C ASP A 217 -10.24 3.08 7.02
N SER A 218 -9.18 3.90 6.99
CA SER A 218 -8.46 4.36 8.19
C SER A 218 -9.34 5.12 9.20
N LEU A 219 -10.51 5.61 8.78
CA LEU A 219 -11.45 6.38 9.59
C LEU A 219 -12.60 5.53 10.18
N ASP A 220 -12.64 4.21 9.90
CA ASP A 220 -13.75 3.31 10.29
C ASP A 220 -13.68 2.81 11.75
N ARG A 221 -12.61 3.12 12.48
CA ARG A 221 -12.45 2.75 13.89
C ARG A 221 -12.40 3.98 14.79
N ASP A 222 -13.02 3.87 15.98
CA ASP A 222 -12.93 4.88 17.04
C ASP A 222 -11.46 5.17 17.37
N ILE A 223 -11.03 6.41 17.12
CA ILE A 223 -9.63 6.81 17.27
C ILE A 223 -9.13 6.75 18.72
N ARG A 224 -10.05 6.74 19.69
CA ARG A 224 -9.73 6.62 21.12
C ARG A 224 -9.45 5.17 21.54
N SER A 225 -9.76 4.20 20.68
CA SER A 225 -9.65 2.77 20.98
C SER A 225 -8.29 2.16 20.60
N PHE A 226 -7.40 2.92 19.94
CA PHE A 226 -6.08 2.43 19.57
C PHE A 226 -5.19 2.25 20.81
N SER A 227 -4.59 1.07 20.96
CA SER A 227 -3.59 0.80 22.00
C SER A 227 -2.21 1.32 21.62
N GLU A 228 -1.27 1.35 22.56
CA GLU A 228 0.09 1.88 22.33
C GLU A 228 0.89 1.11 21.28
N ASP A 229 0.64 -0.20 21.13
CA ASP A 229 1.26 -1.06 20.12
C ASP A 229 0.71 -0.81 18.70
N GLU A 230 -0.42 -0.13 18.57
CA GLU A 230 -1.01 0.26 17.28
C GLU A 230 -0.57 1.66 16.83
N LYS A 231 0.26 2.33 17.63
CA LYS A 231 0.81 3.66 17.35
C LYS A 231 2.18 3.58 16.66
N PHE A 232 2.57 4.68 16.03
CA PHE A 232 3.80 4.79 15.25
C PHE A 232 4.79 5.77 15.86
N ASP A 233 6.08 5.46 15.73
CA ASP A 233 7.15 6.41 16.04
C ASP A 233 7.19 7.54 14.99
N ILE A 234 6.84 7.20 13.74
CA ILE A 234 6.81 8.13 12.61
C ILE A 234 5.50 8.02 11.85
N ILE A 235 4.86 9.16 11.53
CA ILE A 235 3.77 9.21 10.57
C ILE A 235 4.19 10.06 9.36
N LEU A 236 4.13 9.46 8.18
CA LEU A 236 4.40 10.10 6.89
C LEU A 236 3.21 9.85 5.98
N MET A 237 2.49 10.89 5.59
CA MET A 237 1.30 10.70 4.74
C MET A 237 0.94 11.93 3.92
N ASN A 238 0.25 11.67 2.81
CA ASN A 238 -0.46 12.65 2.01
C ASN A 238 -1.95 12.31 2.00
N PRO A 239 -2.72 12.78 2.99
CA PRO A 239 -4.15 12.48 3.09
C PRO A 239 -4.92 13.03 1.88
N PRO A 240 -6.06 12.42 1.53
CA PRO A 240 -6.93 12.94 0.47
C PRO A 240 -7.43 14.35 0.83
N TYR A 241 -7.28 15.29 -0.12
CA TYR A 241 -7.66 16.70 0.07
C TYR A 241 -9.18 16.93 0.07
N GLY A 242 -9.96 15.92 -0.35
CA GLY A 242 -11.41 15.95 -0.40
C GLY A 242 -11.98 14.54 -0.57
N GLY A 243 -13.25 14.44 -0.92
CA GLY A 243 -13.95 13.16 -1.11
C GLY A 243 -14.90 12.85 0.04
N ALA A 244 -15.90 12.01 -0.24
CA ALA A 244 -16.89 11.61 0.75
C ALA A 244 -16.26 10.60 1.72
N VAL A 245 -16.42 10.87 3.01
CA VAL A 245 -16.10 9.92 4.08
C VAL A 245 -17.24 8.91 4.19
N THR A 246 -16.93 7.67 4.55
CA THR A 246 -17.91 6.62 4.84
C THR A 246 -19.00 7.12 5.81
N PRO A 247 -20.29 6.89 5.53
CA PRO A 247 -21.37 7.29 6.43
C PRO A 247 -21.16 6.74 7.83
N GLY A 248 -21.22 7.61 8.84
CA GLY A 248 -21.00 7.23 10.23
C GLY A 248 -19.55 7.33 10.71
N ALA A 249 -18.54 7.39 9.85
CA ALA A 249 -17.13 7.45 10.29
C ALA A 249 -16.84 8.63 11.23
N LYS A 250 -17.58 9.75 11.10
CA LYS A 250 -17.45 10.91 12.01
C LYS A 250 -17.73 10.55 13.47
N THR A 251 -18.56 9.55 13.76
CA THR A 251 -18.84 9.14 15.15
C THR A 251 -17.66 8.46 15.83
N ASN A 252 -16.65 8.05 15.05
CA ASN A 252 -15.39 7.51 15.54
C ASN A 252 -14.45 8.60 16.09
N PHE A 253 -14.84 9.87 15.98
CA PHE A 253 -14.08 11.02 16.45
C PHE A 253 -14.77 11.67 17.65
N PRO A 254 -13.99 12.22 18.61
CA PRO A 254 -14.50 13.16 19.60
C PRO A 254 -15.33 14.26 18.94
N VAL A 255 -16.39 14.72 19.62
CA VAL A 255 -17.38 15.68 19.06
C VAL A 255 -16.70 16.91 18.47
N GLU A 256 -15.67 17.41 19.15
CA GLU A 256 -14.87 18.55 18.75
C GLU A 256 -14.01 18.34 17.50
N TYR A 257 -13.77 17.11 17.05
CA TYR A 257 -12.99 16.78 15.85
C TYR A 257 -13.86 16.29 14.68
N GLN A 258 -15.18 16.25 14.84
CA GLN A 258 -16.09 15.80 13.78
C GLN A 258 -16.17 16.83 12.65
N SER A 259 -15.33 16.67 11.63
CA SER A 259 -15.29 17.53 10.44
C SER A 259 -16.04 16.93 9.24
N SER A 260 -16.44 17.77 8.29
CA SER A 260 -16.82 17.35 6.93
C SER A 260 -15.62 17.17 6.01
N GLU A 261 -14.48 17.75 6.34
CA GLU A 261 -13.28 17.68 5.52
C GLU A 261 -12.46 16.45 5.90
N THR A 262 -12.20 15.60 4.92
CA THR A 262 -11.47 14.34 5.11
C THR A 262 -10.08 14.57 5.68
N VAL A 263 -9.37 15.62 5.24
CA VAL A 263 -8.04 15.94 5.73
C VAL A 263 -8.00 16.24 7.24
N ASP A 264 -9.05 16.87 7.79
CA ASP A 264 -9.12 17.17 9.22
C ASP A 264 -9.23 15.89 10.04
N LEU A 265 -10.03 14.93 9.56
CA LEU A 265 -10.20 13.63 10.20
C LEU A 265 -8.87 12.86 10.19
N PHE A 266 -8.11 12.92 9.08
CA PHE A 266 -6.78 12.32 9.04
C PHE A 266 -5.78 13.01 9.98
N MET A 267 -5.83 14.35 10.11
CA MET A 267 -5.02 15.06 11.09
C MET A 267 -5.36 14.63 12.53
N ALA A 268 -6.64 14.52 12.85
CA ALA A 268 -7.08 13.99 14.15
C ALA A 268 -6.64 12.55 14.36
N LEU A 269 -6.76 11.68 13.33
CA LEU A 269 -6.30 10.31 13.39
C LEU A 269 -4.79 10.23 13.68
N ALA A 270 -3.97 11.01 12.97
CA ALA A 270 -2.52 11.04 13.18
C ALA A 270 -2.14 11.44 14.61
N ILE A 271 -2.83 12.42 15.20
CA ILE A 271 -2.65 12.80 16.60
C ILE A 271 -2.87 11.62 17.56
N TYR A 272 -3.86 10.76 17.29
CA TYR A 272 -4.13 9.59 18.14
C TYR A 272 -3.26 8.37 17.82
N ARG A 273 -2.71 8.29 16.60
CA ARG A 273 -1.84 7.19 16.14
C ARG A 273 -0.35 7.46 16.34
N LEU A 274 0.06 8.66 16.75
CA LEU A 274 1.46 8.97 17.04
C LEU A 274 1.82 8.57 18.48
N LYS A 275 2.94 7.86 18.65
CA LYS A 275 3.51 7.55 19.97
C LYS A 275 3.97 8.84 20.67
N ARG A 276 4.12 8.77 21.98
CA ARG A 276 4.78 9.83 22.74
C ARG A 276 6.21 10.02 22.24
N ASN A 277 6.61 11.27 22.00
CA ASN A 277 7.89 11.65 21.38
C ASN A 277 8.07 11.17 19.93
N GLY A 278 7.03 10.62 19.30
CA GLY A 278 7.02 10.37 17.87
C GLY A 278 6.99 11.68 17.07
N ARG A 279 7.20 11.57 15.76
CA ARG A 279 7.22 12.71 14.84
C ARG A 279 6.40 12.43 13.59
N ALA A 280 5.81 13.48 13.01
CA ALA A 280 5.01 13.34 11.82
C ALA A 280 5.36 14.41 10.79
N ALA A 281 5.32 14.04 9.51
CA ALA A 281 5.32 14.97 8.40
C ALA A 281 4.12 14.64 7.50
N ILE A 282 3.19 15.60 7.40
CA ILE A 282 1.88 15.41 6.78
C ILE A 282 1.66 16.51 5.77
N ILE A 283 1.28 16.16 4.55
CA ILE A 283 0.89 17.13 3.52
C ILE A 283 -0.55 17.58 3.80
N THR A 284 -0.81 18.89 3.81
CA THR A 284 -2.16 19.43 4.02
C THR A 284 -2.44 20.58 3.06
N PRO A 285 -3.69 20.75 2.57
CA PRO A 285 -4.06 21.92 1.80
C PRO A 285 -4.14 23.17 2.68
N ASP A 286 -3.98 24.35 2.07
CA ASP A 286 -4.09 25.66 2.73
C ASP A 286 -5.40 25.82 3.55
N GLY A 287 -6.48 25.15 3.12
CA GLY A 287 -7.76 25.13 3.82
C GLY A 287 -7.69 24.64 5.27
N PHE A 288 -6.76 23.72 5.60
CA PHE A 288 -6.55 23.29 7.00
C PHE A 288 -5.97 24.44 7.85
N LEU A 289 -4.96 25.14 7.31
CA LEU A 289 -4.25 26.20 8.00
C LEU A 289 -5.15 27.42 8.26
N PHE A 290 -5.88 27.88 7.25
CA PHE A 290 -6.67 29.11 7.31
C PHE A 290 -8.13 28.91 7.71
N GLY A 291 -8.66 27.69 7.63
CA GLY A 291 -10.05 27.40 8.00
C GLY A 291 -10.31 27.64 9.49
N THR A 292 -11.51 28.12 9.80
CA THR A 292 -11.92 28.56 11.15
C THR A 292 -13.11 27.77 11.69
N ASP A 293 -13.50 26.68 11.04
CA ASP A 293 -14.50 25.77 11.59
C ASP A 293 -14.03 25.17 12.93
N GLY A 294 -15.00 24.69 13.71
CA GLY A 294 -14.78 24.22 15.07
C GLY A 294 -13.77 23.06 15.13
N ALA A 295 -13.85 22.12 14.20
CA ALA A 295 -12.99 20.95 14.15
C ALA A 295 -11.53 21.33 13.84
N LYS A 296 -11.29 22.10 12.77
CA LYS A 296 -9.95 22.61 12.46
C LYS A 296 -9.36 23.39 13.62
N THR A 297 -10.15 24.27 14.25
CA THR A 297 -9.69 25.09 15.37
C THR A 297 -9.30 24.23 16.56
N ALA A 298 -10.11 23.22 16.90
CA ALA A 298 -9.83 22.28 18.00
C ALA A 298 -8.57 21.44 17.73
N ILE A 299 -8.41 20.93 16.50
CA ILE A 299 -7.23 20.16 16.10
C ILE A 299 -5.99 21.05 16.16
N LYS A 300 -6.01 22.24 15.57
CA LYS A 300 -4.87 23.18 15.59
C LYS A 300 -4.50 23.60 17.01
N LYS A 301 -5.48 23.85 17.88
CA LYS A 301 -5.23 24.16 19.29
C LYS A 301 -4.46 23.02 19.95
N ARG A 302 -4.90 21.77 19.78
CA ARG A 302 -4.20 20.60 20.32
C ARG A 302 -2.79 20.43 19.75
N LEU A 303 -2.60 20.65 18.44
CA LEU A 303 -1.27 20.62 17.82
C LEU A 303 -0.31 21.65 18.41
N LEU A 304 -0.80 22.80 18.87
CA LEU A 304 0.03 23.87 19.46
C LEU A 304 0.22 23.72 20.98
N GLU A 305 -0.72 23.07 21.67
CA GLU A 305 -0.68 22.91 23.13
C GLU A 305 -0.01 21.59 23.56
N GLU A 306 -0.23 20.49 22.83
CA GLU A 306 0.25 19.15 23.19
C GLU A 306 1.38 18.62 22.29
N PHE A 307 1.55 19.20 21.11
CA PHE A 307 2.60 18.84 20.16
C PHE A 307 3.54 20.02 19.91
N ASN A 308 4.70 19.72 19.33
CA ASN A 308 5.64 20.74 18.89
C ASN A 308 5.57 20.90 17.37
N LEU A 309 4.65 21.73 16.88
CA LEU A 309 4.59 22.13 15.47
C LEU A 309 5.73 23.11 15.15
N HIS A 310 6.94 22.58 14.99
CA HIS A 310 8.16 23.38 14.84
C HIS A 310 8.42 23.86 13.41
N THR A 311 7.79 23.29 12.39
CA THR A 311 8.08 23.61 10.99
C THR A 311 6.85 23.48 10.10
N ILE A 312 6.62 24.49 9.26
CA ILE A 312 5.65 24.48 8.16
C ILE A 312 6.43 24.90 6.91
N ILE A 313 6.33 24.10 5.85
CA ILE A 313 6.95 24.38 4.54
C ILE A 313 5.82 24.71 3.56
N ARG A 314 5.95 25.83 2.85
CA ARG A 314 5.00 26.31 1.86
C ARG A 314 5.65 26.41 0.49
#